data_AF-A0A6C1NB65-F1
#
_entry.id   AF-A0A6C1NB65-F1
#
_cell.length_a   1.000
_cell.length_b   1.000
_cell.length_c   1.000
_cell.angle_alpha   90.00
_cell.angle_beta   90.00
_cell.angle_gamma   90.00
#
_symmetry.space_group_name_H-M   'P 1'
#
loop_
_entity.id
_entity.type
_entity.pdbx_description
1 polymer ?
#
loop_
_entity_poly.entity_id
_entity_poly.type
_entity_poly.pdbx_seq_one_letter_code
_entity_poly.pdbx_strand_id
1 'polypeptide(L)'
;MSQWQLTWPRAWEEPLGQAVIRTEPEDFVVDEILGWELDGKGEHLCLWLEKRGDNTEFVATELARLAGCRKMDVSFCGLKDRHAVTR
;
A
#
# COMPACT_ATOMS: atom_id res chain seq x y z
N MET A 1 17.83 24.65 5.94
CA MET A 1 16.66 23.82 6.29
C MET A 1 15.45 24.51 5.69
N SER A 2 14.75 23.90 4.74
CA SER A 2 13.57 24.54 4.13
C SER A 2 12.48 24.67 5.19
N GLN A 3 12.09 25.91 5.46
CA GLN A 3 11.07 26.25 6.44
C GLN A 3 9.71 26.12 5.76
N TRP A 4 9.22 24.87 5.67
CA TRP A 4 7.90 24.60 5.13
C TRP A 4 6.85 25.17 6.08
N GLN A 5 6.03 26.10 5.60
CA GLN A 5 4.86 26.57 6.34
C GLN A 5 3.74 25.53 6.19
N LEU A 6 3.45 24.80 7.27
CA LEU A 6 2.41 23.76 7.32
C LEU A 6 1.01 24.33 7.56
N THR A 7 0.80 25.62 7.29
CA THR A 7 -0.49 26.30 7.42
C THR A 7 -1.29 26.16 6.12
N TRP A 8 -1.83 24.97 5.89
CA TRP A 8 -2.69 24.71 4.74
C TRP A 8 -4.12 25.25 4.99
N PRO A 9 -4.83 25.70 3.94
CA PRO A 9 -6.26 26.01 4.06
C PRO A 9 -7.04 24.81 4.58
N ARG A 10 -7.96 25.06 5.50
CA ARG A 10 -8.83 24.03 6.07
C ARG A 10 -10.25 24.22 5.57
N ALA A 11 -10.93 23.11 5.28
CA ALA A 11 -12.34 23.14 4.90
C ALA A 11 -13.26 23.42 6.11
N TRP A 12 -12.76 23.19 7.33
CA TRP A 12 -13.46 23.45 8.60
C TRP A 12 -12.62 24.35 9.53
N GLU A 13 -13.18 24.65 10.70
CA GLU A 13 -12.51 25.40 11.77
C GLU A 13 -11.33 24.63 12.40
N GLU A 14 -10.77 25.19 13.47
CA GLU A 14 -9.63 24.60 14.19
C GLU A 14 -9.93 23.17 14.70
N PRO A 15 -8.92 22.27 14.72
CA PRO A 15 -9.04 20.97 15.33
C PRO A 15 -9.47 21.08 16.80
N LEU A 16 -10.40 20.22 17.20
CA LEU A 16 -10.90 20.18 18.58
C LEU A 16 -9.89 19.56 19.57
N GLY A 17 -8.80 18.98 19.08
CA GLY A 17 -7.79 18.29 19.87
C GLY A 17 -6.70 17.66 19.02
N GLN A 18 -5.88 16.81 19.65
CA GLN A 18 -4.78 16.09 19.02
C GLN A 18 -4.97 14.59 19.17
N ALA A 19 -4.48 13.82 18.20
CA ALA A 19 -4.48 12.37 18.24
C ALA A 19 -3.21 11.82 17.58
N VAL A 20 -2.88 10.56 17.90
CA VAL A 20 -1.83 9.80 17.23
C VAL A 20 -2.50 8.87 16.23
N ILE A 21 -1.95 8.81 15.02
CA ILE A 21 -2.42 7.90 13.96
C ILE A 21 -1.31 6.90 13.63
N ARG A 22 -1.68 5.69 13.20
CA ARG A 22 -0.75 4.64 12.76
C ARG A 22 0.26 4.23 13.84
N THR A 23 -0.19 4.02 15.07
CA THR A 23 0.68 3.60 16.20
C THR A 23 1.19 2.18 15.96
N GLU A 24 0.30 1.31 15.46
CA GLU A 24 0.63 -0.01 14.93
C GLU A 24 0.09 -0.18 13.50
N PRO A 25 0.62 -1.12 12.70
CA PRO A 25 0.13 -1.35 11.33
C PRO A 25 -1.38 -1.55 11.22
N GLU A 26 -2.00 -2.15 12.24
CA GLU A 26 -3.42 -2.46 12.33
C GLU A 26 -4.30 -1.20 12.47
N ASP A 27 -3.75 -0.09 12.96
CA ASP A 27 -4.45 1.20 13.02
C ASP A 27 -4.72 1.78 11.61
N PHE A 28 -4.07 1.24 10.58
CA PHE A 28 -4.18 1.70 9.21
C PHE A 28 -4.29 0.52 8.24
N VAL A 29 -5.53 0.13 7.97
CA VAL A 29 -5.86 -0.94 7.01
C VAL A 29 -6.27 -0.33 5.68
N VAL A 30 -5.70 -0.85 4.59
CA VAL A 30 -6.08 -0.47 3.22
C VAL A 30 -6.45 -1.72 2.44
N ASP A 31 -7.69 -1.82 2.00
CA ASP A 31 -8.14 -2.87 1.07
C ASP A 31 -8.24 -2.28 -0.35
N GLU A 32 -7.54 -2.86 -1.32
CA GLU A 32 -7.51 -2.41 -2.71
C GLU A 32 -8.80 -2.78 -3.45
N ILE A 33 -9.36 -1.81 -4.18
CA ILE A 33 -10.49 -2.05 -5.07
C ILE A 33 -9.97 -1.92 -6.50
N LEU A 34 -9.83 -3.06 -7.19
CA LEU A 34 -9.32 -3.11 -8.57
C LEU A 34 -10.22 -2.30 -9.53
N GLY A 35 -11.52 -2.25 -9.29
CA GLY A 35 -12.47 -1.54 -10.17
C GLY A 35 -12.86 -2.32 -11.43
N TRP A 36 -12.35 -3.54 -11.60
CA TRP A 36 -12.72 -4.50 -12.64
C TRP A 36 -12.62 -5.93 -12.11
N GLU A 37 -13.29 -6.86 -12.80
CA GLU A 37 -13.19 -8.29 -12.51
C GLU A 37 -12.00 -8.91 -13.26
N LEU A 38 -11.43 -9.96 -12.67
CA LEU A 38 -10.37 -10.74 -13.32
C LEU A 38 -10.97 -11.74 -14.29
N ASP A 39 -10.39 -11.86 -15.48
CA ASP A 39 -10.89 -12.73 -16.56
C ASP A 39 -10.81 -14.24 -16.24
N GLY A 40 -10.06 -14.64 -15.20
CA GLY A 40 -9.86 -16.03 -14.79
C GLY A 40 -9.02 -16.87 -15.77
N LYS A 41 -8.47 -16.25 -16.83
CA LYS A 41 -7.64 -16.87 -17.85
C LYS A 41 -6.57 -15.90 -18.34
N GLY A 42 -5.50 -16.43 -18.93
CA GLY A 42 -4.40 -15.63 -19.47
C GLY A 42 -3.04 -16.16 -19.01
N GLU A 43 -1.99 -15.40 -19.34
CA GLU A 43 -0.61 -15.73 -18.98
C GLU A 43 -0.22 -15.25 -17.57
N HIS A 44 -1.00 -14.34 -16.99
CA HIS A 44 -0.74 -13.76 -15.67
C HIS A 44 -1.50 -14.49 -14.57
N LEU A 45 -0.81 -14.74 -13.45
CA LEU A 45 -1.43 -15.14 -12.19
C LEU A 45 -1.63 -13.89 -11.32
N CYS A 46 -2.89 -13.50 -11.12
CA CYS A 46 -3.24 -12.43 -10.19
C CYS A 46 -3.32 -12.99 -8.77
N LEU A 47 -2.62 -12.37 -7.83
CA LEU A 47 -2.61 -12.76 -6.42
C LEU A 47 -3.26 -11.66 -5.60
N TRP A 48 -4.27 -12.05 -4.81
CA TRP A 48 -4.77 -11.23 -3.71
C TRP A 48 -3.98 -11.60 -2.46
N LEU A 49 -3.23 -10.65 -1.90
CA LEU A 49 -2.33 -10.90 -0.77
C LEU A 49 -2.47 -9.82 0.28
N GLU A 50 -2.23 -10.19 1.53
CA GLU A 50 -2.05 -9.23 2.61
C GLU A 50 -0.56 -9.07 2.90
N LYS A 51 -0.13 -7.82 3.13
CA LYS A 51 1.20 -7.55 3.68
C LYS A 51 1.11 -6.69 4.95
N ARG A 52 2.10 -6.85 5.83
CA ARG A 52 2.23 -6.11 7.09
C ARG A 52 3.68 -5.72 7.33
N GLY A 53 3.97 -4.42 7.45
CA GLY A 53 5.31 -3.94 7.79
C GLY A 53 6.33 -3.96 6.63
N ASP A 54 5.93 -4.48 5.47
CA ASP A 54 6.77 -4.64 4.29
C ASP A 54 6.51 -3.61 3.19
N ASN A 55 7.54 -3.33 2.41
CA ASN A 55 7.43 -2.55 1.18
C ASN A 55 6.90 -3.44 0.05
N THR A 56 6.04 -2.89 -0.79
CA THR A 56 5.53 -3.50 -2.03
C THR A 56 6.63 -4.12 -2.89
N GLU A 57 7.75 -3.42 -3.08
CA GLU A 57 8.88 -3.95 -3.86
C GLU A 57 9.60 -5.14 -3.24
N PHE A 58 9.65 -5.19 -1.90
CA PHE A 58 10.23 -6.32 -1.18
C PHE A 58 9.37 -7.56 -1.38
N VAL A 59 8.06 -7.43 -1.21
CA VAL A 59 7.09 -8.51 -1.46
C VAL A 59 7.18 -9.00 -2.91
N ALA A 60 7.25 -8.10 -3.90
CA ALA A 60 7.41 -8.47 -5.30
C ALA A 60 8.71 -9.27 -5.57
N THR A 61 9.80 -8.91 -4.88
CA THR A 61 11.08 -9.61 -4.99
C THR A 61 11.00 -11.03 -4.42
N GLU A 62 10.35 -11.20 -3.26
CA GLU A 62 10.14 -12.53 -2.67
C GLU A 62 9.20 -13.39 -3.52
N LEU A 63 8.13 -12.81 -4.08
CA LEU A 63 7.24 -13.52 -5.00
C LEU A 63 7.98 -14.02 -6.24
N ALA A 64 8.82 -13.18 -6.85
CA ALA A 64 9.62 -13.58 -8.01
C ALA A 64 10.57 -14.74 -7.68
N ARG A 65 11.22 -14.68 -6.51
CA ARG A 65 12.10 -15.75 -6.01
C ARG A 65 11.34 -17.05 -5.80
N LEU A 66 10.15 -17.00 -5.21
CA LEU A 66 9.30 -18.17 -4.96
C LEU A 66 8.76 -18.78 -6.26
N ALA A 67 8.42 -17.94 -7.24
CA ALA A 67 7.90 -18.37 -8.54
C ALA A 67 9.01 -18.79 -9.53
N GLY A 68 10.27 -18.50 -9.23
CA GLY A 68 11.40 -18.76 -10.14
C GLY A 68 11.39 -17.87 -11.39
N CYS A 69 10.78 -16.69 -11.33
CA CYS A 69 10.76 -15.71 -12.42
C CYS A 69 11.61 -14.48 -12.11
N ARG A 70 11.73 -13.54 -13.05
CA ARG A 70 12.49 -12.31 -12.83
C ARG A 70 11.64 -11.31 -12.04
N LYS A 71 12.26 -10.45 -11.22
CA LYS A 71 11.55 -9.38 -10.49
C LYS A 71 10.67 -8.53 -11.40
N MET A 72 11.14 -8.22 -12.61
CA MET A 72 10.40 -7.42 -13.59
C MET A 72 9.14 -8.10 -14.16
N ASP A 73 9.01 -9.42 -14.00
CA ASP A 73 7.81 -10.17 -14.40
C ASP A 73 6.70 -10.08 -13.32
N VAL A 74 6.97 -9.48 -12.16
CA VAL A 74 6.01 -9.26 -11.07
C VAL A 74 5.62 -7.78 -11.02
N SER A 75 4.34 -7.50 -11.28
CA SER A 75 3.76 -6.15 -11.28
C SER A 75 2.67 -6.00 -10.20
N PHE A 76 2.37 -4.76 -9.83
CA PHE A 76 1.35 -4.40 -8.83
C PHE A 76 0.65 -3.10 -9.21
N CYS A 77 -0.60 -2.92 -8.79
CA CYS A 77 -1.46 -1.79 -9.17
C CYS A 77 -1.01 -0.44 -8.58
N GLY A 78 -0.19 -0.46 -7.54
CA GLY A 78 0.37 0.74 -6.93
C GLY A 78 1.19 0.43 -5.69
N LEU A 79 1.95 1.42 -5.23
CA LEU A 79 2.70 1.33 -3.98
C LEU A 79 1.73 1.36 -2.80
N LYS A 80 2.00 0.50 -1.83
CA LYS A 80 1.25 0.40 -0.58
C LYS A 80 2.14 0.82 0.60
N ASP A 81 1.54 1.51 1.57
CA ASP A 81 2.21 1.98 2.79
C ASP A 81 2.90 0.83 3.53
N ARG A 82 4.14 1.03 3.96
CA ARG A 82 4.87 0.05 4.77
C ARG A 82 4.29 -0.09 6.19
N HIS A 83 3.93 1.04 6.80
CA HIS A 83 3.40 1.13 8.17
C HIS A 83 1.87 0.99 8.18
N ALA A 84 1.41 -0.13 7.65
CA ALA A 84 0.00 -0.45 7.43
C ALA A 84 -0.18 -1.96 7.24
N VAL A 85 -1.40 -2.43 7.42
CA VAL A 85 -1.87 -3.70 6.86
C VAL A 85 -2.55 -3.39 5.53
N THR A 86 -2.11 -4.01 4.43
CA THR A 86 -2.69 -3.71 3.11
C THR A 86 -3.03 -4.98 2.34
N ARG A 87 -4.21 -5.00 1.70
CA ARG A 87 -4.72 -6.07 0.84
C ARG A 87 -5.01 -5.57 -0.57
#